data_AF-A0A8X6TJB2-F1
#
_entry.id   AF-A0A8X6TJB2-F1
#
_cell.length_a   1.000
_cell.length_b   1.000
_cell.length_c   1.000
_cell.angle_alpha   90.00
_cell.angle_beta   90.00
_cell.angle_gamma   90.00
#
_symmetry.space_group_name_H-M   'P 1'
#
loop_
_entity.id
_entity.type
_entity.pdbx_description
1 polymer ?
#
loop_
_entity_poly.entity_id
_entity_poly.type
_entity_poly.pdbx_seq_one_letter_code
_entity_poly.pdbx_strand_id
1 'polypeptide(L)'
;MREKYKTIALQWIPYHCCIPGIEKADGLAKKGCLVYQTPYNLVSYKYASSMINQMLKIAALSALKERRKEKPWRNYMLNFPDCPRSIAVAAFRLTTGHDCLYAHLC
;
A
#
# COMPACT_ATOMS: atom_id res chain seq x y z
N MET A 1 -27.87 -13.01 -13.72
CA MET A 1 -27.10 -14.18 -13.23
C MET A 1 -27.02 -14.12 -11.72
N ARG A 2 -27.53 -15.13 -10.98
CA ARG A 2 -27.45 -15.15 -9.50
C ARG A 2 -26.00 -15.41 -9.07
N GLU A 3 -25.40 -14.47 -8.36
CA GLU A 3 -24.08 -14.68 -7.74
C GLU A 3 -24.23 -15.79 -6.69
N LYS A 4 -23.71 -16.99 -7.00
CA LYS A 4 -23.71 -18.11 -6.04
C LYS A 4 -22.70 -17.76 -4.96
N TYR A 5 -23.16 -17.61 -3.73
CA TYR A 5 -22.29 -17.57 -2.57
C TYR A 5 -21.47 -18.87 -2.51
N LYS A 6 -20.16 -18.75 -2.26
CA LYS A 6 -19.24 -19.89 -2.24
C LYS A 6 -18.42 -19.84 -0.96
N THR A 7 -18.04 -21.00 -0.46
CA THR A 7 -16.97 -21.10 0.53
C THR A 7 -15.66 -20.70 -0.15
N ILE A 8 -14.94 -19.74 0.43
CA ILE A 8 -13.65 -19.27 -0.07
C ILE A 8 -12.58 -19.79 0.87
N ALA A 9 -11.56 -20.43 0.32
CA ALA A 9 -10.36 -20.81 1.03
C ALA A 9 -9.15 -20.07 0.46
N LEU A 10 -8.27 -19.56 1.33
CA LEU A 10 -6.97 -19.03 0.95
C LEU A 10 -5.96 -20.16 1.02
N GLN A 11 -5.34 -20.46 -0.12
CA GLN A 11 -4.28 -21.45 -0.22
C GLN A 11 -3.04 -20.79 -0.81
N TRP A 12 -1.90 -20.99 -0.15
CA TRP A 12 -0.62 -20.55 -0.67
C TRP A 12 -0.15 -21.57 -1.71
N ILE A 13 0.23 -21.07 -2.88
CA ILE A 13 0.80 -21.87 -3.97
C ILE A 13 2.28 -21.48 -4.08
N PRO A 14 3.23 -22.42 -3.88
CA PRO A 14 4.64 -22.14 -4.01
C PRO A 14 4.98 -21.64 -5.41
N TYR A 15 5.81 -20.61 -5.48
CA TYR A 15 6.55 -20.30 -6.69
C TYR A 15 7.97 -19.85 -6.32
N HIS A 16 8.94 -20.76 -6.48
CA HIS A 16 10.32 -20.57 -6.06
C HIS A 16 11.08 -19.78 -7.13
N CYS A 17 11.19 -18.45 -6.96
CA CYS A 17 11.95 -17.62 -7.91
C CYS A 17 13.43 -17.45 -7.55
N CYS A 18 13.89 -17.89 -6.37
CA CYS A 18 15.24 -17.59 -5.85
C CYS A 18 15.57 -16.08 -5.88
N ILE A 19 14.55 -15.22 -5.76
CA ILE A 19 14.70 -13.76 -5.74
C ILE A 19 14.77 -13.32 -4.27
N PRO A 20 15.88 -12.70 -3.84
CA PRO A 20 16.01 -12.17 -2.48
C PRO A 20 14.87 -11.21 -2.14
N GLY A 21 14.14 -11.48 -1.06
CA GLY A 21 12.98 -10.70 -0.60
C GLY A 21 11.61 -11.32 -0.90
N ILE A 22 11.49 -12.17 -1.92
CA ILE A 22 10.25 -12.94 -2.16
C ILE A 22 10.04 -13.98 -1.07
N GLU A 23 11.11 -14.61 -0.60
CA GLU A 23 11.07 -15.66 0.44
C GLU A 23 10.39 -15.20 1.73
N LYS A 24 10.54 -13.91 2.08
CA LYS A 24 9.87 -13.34 3.26
C LYS A 24 8.37 -13.17 3.04
N ALA A 25 7.97 -12.69 1.85
CA ALA A 25 6.55 -12.58 1.48
C ALA A 25 5.90 -13.97 1.41
N ASP A 26 6.65 -14.94 0.88
CA ASP A 26 6.26 -16.33 0.76
C ASP A 26 6.01 -16.99 2.12
N GLY A 27 6.96 -16.83 3.05
CA GLY A 27 6.81 -17.30 4.43
C GLY A 27 5.62 -16.67 5.16
N LEU A 28 5.28 -15.40 4.87
CA LEU A 28 4.09 -14.75 5.41
C LEU A 28 2.79 -15.29 4.81
N ALA A 29 2.75 -15.50 3.50
CA ALA A 29 1.57 -16.04 2.81
C ALA A 29 1.27 -17.48 3.28
N LYS A 30 2.30 -18.32 3.46
CA LYS A 30 2.17 -19.67 4.01
C LYS A 30 1.61 -19.65 5.44
N LYS A 31 2.11 -18.77 6.31
CA LYS A 31 1.56 -18.58 7.67
C LYS A 31 0.11 -18.11 7.65
N GLY A 32 -0.23 -17.19 6.75
CA GLY A 32 -1.60 -16.69 6.59
C GLY A 32 -2.59 -17.79 6.21
N CYS A 33 -2.18 -18.79 5.44
CA CYS A 33 -3.03 -19.93 5.08
C CYS A 33 -3.27 -20.90 6.24
N LEU A 34 -2.41 -20.90 7.27
CA LEU A 34 -2.57 -21.71 8.48
C LEU A 34 -3.53 -21.08 9.50
N VAL A 35 -3.90 -19.80 9.32
CA VAL A 35 -4.90 -19.14 10.17
C VAL A 35 -6.27 -19.77 9.89
N TYR A 36 -7.01 -20.12 10.95
CA TYR A 36 -8.35 -20.71 10.84
C TYR A 36 -9.25 -19.87 9.94
N GLN A 37 -9.63 -20.43 8.80
CA GLN A 37 -10.56 -19.82 7.85
C GLN A 37 -11.96 -20.27 8.25
N THR A 38 -12.80 -19.35 8.74
CA THR A 38 -14.15 -19.69 9.18
C THR A 38 -14.98 -20.20 8.01
N PRO A 39 -15.45 -21.46 8.03
CA PRO A 39 -16.10 -22.09 6.87
C PRO A 39 -17.52 -21.58 6.60
N TYR A 40 -18.06 -20.72 7.46
CA TYR A 40 -19.49 -20.34 7.49
C TYR A 40 -19.80 -19.02 6.77
N ASN A 41 -18.80 -18.31 6.27
CA ASN A 41 -19.01 -17.03 5.62
C ASN A 41 -19.24 -17.27 4.13
N LEU A 42 -20.47 -17.61 3.76
CA LEU A 42 -20.94 -17.57 2.38
C LEU A 42 -20.83 -16.13 1.88
N VAL A 43 -19.70 -15.79 1.26
CA VAL A 43 -19.44 -14.47 0.68
C VAL A 43 -19.17 -14.61 -0.81
N SER A 44 -19.49 -13.58 -1.59
CA SER A 44 -19.10 -13.57 -3.00
C SER A 44 -17.59 -13.37 -3.10
N TYR A 45 -16.96 -13.94 -4.13
CA TYR A 45 -15.53 -13.73 -4.41
C TYR A 45 -15.17 -12.25 -4.49
N LYS A 46 -16.04 -11.44 -5.12
CA LYS A 46 -15.86 -10.00 -5.25
C LYS A 46 -15.80 -9.31 -3.89
N TYR A 47 -16.69 -9.71 -2.97
CA TYR A 47 -16.71 -9.15 -1.62
C TYR A 47 -15.41 -9.48 -0.86
N ALA A 48 -14.99 -10.74 -0.86
CA ALA A 48 -13.75 -11.15 -0.19
C ALA A 48 -12.51 -10.46 -0.78
N SER A 49 -12.40 -10.40 -2.10
CA SER A 49 -11.32 -9.68 -2.79
C SER A 49 -11.33 -8.18 -2.44
N SER A 50 -12.50 -7.55 -2.45
CA SER A 50 -12.65 -6.15 -2.06
C SER A 50 -12.20 -5.89 -0.63
N MET A 51 -12.61 -6.75 0.31
CA MET A 51 -12.21 -6.66 1.72
C MET A 51 -10.70 -6.78 1.90
N ILE A 52 -10.06 -7.75 1.24
CA ILE A 52 -8.59 -7.91 1.29
C ILE A 52 -7.90 -6.65 0.74
N ASN A 53 -8.33 -6.16 -0.43
CA ASN A 53 -7.76 -4.96 -1.04
C ASN A 53 -7.94 -3.71 -0.15
N GLN A 54 -9.10 -3.57 0.50
CA GLN A 54 -9.37 -2.49 1.43
C GLN A 54 -8.42 -2.55 2.65
N MET A 55 -8.23 -3.73 3.23
CA MET A 55 -7.32 -3.91 4.37
C MET A 55 -5.87 -3.60 4.00
N LEU A 56 -5.41 -4.07 2.84
CA LEU A 56 -4.08 -3.74 2.32
C LEU A 56 -3.91 -2.23 2.11
N LYS A 57 -4.92 -1.56 1.55
CA LYS A 57 -4.91 -0.10 1.37
C LYS A 57 -4.83 0.62 2.71
N ILE A 58 -5.61 0.21 3.71
CA ILE A 58 -5.59 0.80 5.05
C ILE A 58 -4.21 0.62 5.70
N ALA A 59 -3.64 -0.58 5.64
CA ALA A 59 -2.32 -0.88 6.19
C ALA A 59 -1.20 -0.09 5.49
N ALA A 60 -1.27 0.05 4.17
CA ALA A 60 -0.33 0.88 3.42
C ALA A 60 -0.44 2.36 3.82
N LEU A 61 -1.67 2.87 3.93
CA LEU A 61 -1.93 4.25 4.34
C LEU A 61 -1.49 4.52 5.78
N SER A 62 -1.68 3.59 6.71
CA SER A 62 -1.20 3.76 8.09
C SER A 62 0.32 3.78 8.15
N ALA A 63 1.01 2.86 7.46
CA ALA A 63 2.46 2.86 7.37
C ALA A 63 3.01 4.16 6.75
N LEU A 64 2.35 4.70 5.72
CA LEU A 64 2.71 6.00 5.13
C LEU A 64 2.48 7.16 6.08
N LYS A 65 1.40 7.13 6.87
CA LYS A 65 1.13 8.16 7.91
C LYS A 65 2.22 8.16 8.96
N GLU A 66 2.62 6.98 9.46
CA GLU A 66 3.72 6.87 10.45
C GLU A 66 5.03 7.41 9.89
N ARG A 67 5.44 6.99 8.68
CA ARG A 67 6.66 7.50 8.02
C ARG A 67 6.65 9.00 7.80
N ARG A 68 5.47 9.61 7.69
CA ARG A 68 5.31 11.06 7.48
C ARG A 68 5.49 11.86 8.78
N LYS A 69 5.23 11.28 9.95
CA LYS A 69 5.25 12.02 11.24
C LYS A 69 6.57 12.72 11.49
N GLU A 70 7.68 12.07 11.12
CA GLU A 70 9.05 12.55 11.38
C GLU A 70 9.63 13.41 10.26
N LYS A 71 8.83 13.78 9.24
CA LYS A 71 9.34 14.51 8.08
C LYS A 71 9.28 16.03 8.31
N PRO A 72 10.40 16.76 8.15
CA PRO A 72 10.44 18.21 8.37
C PRO A 72 9.51 18.95 7.39
N TRP A 73 9.33 18.42 6.19
CA TRP A 73 8.44 18.98 5.17
C TRP A 73 6.94 18.77 5.45
N ARG A 74 6.55 18.03 6.50
CA ARG A 74 5.15 17.70 6.80
C ARG A 74 4.27 18.94 6.99
N ASN A 75 4.76 19.95 7.70
CA ASN A 75 3.99 21.16 8.01
C ASN A 75 3.77 22.04 6.77
N TYR A 76 4.72 22.02 5.82
CA TYR A 76 4.63 22.76 4.56
C TYR A 76 3.53 22.21 3.66
N MET A 77 3.27 20.89 3.70
CA MET A 77 2.21 20.26 2.90
C MET A 77 0.79 20.64 3.30
N LEU A 78 0.56 21.11 4.54
CA LEU A 78 -0.79 21.52 4.99
C LEU A 78 -1.29 22.77 4.27
N ASN A 79 -0.37 23.59 3.75
CA ASN A 79 -0.68 24.85 3.09
C ASN A 79 -0.61 24.76 1.56
N PHE A 80 -0.53 23.55 0.99
CA PHE A 80 -0.40 23.37 -0.45
C PHE A 80 -1.74 23.57 -1.16
N PRO A 81 -1.84 24.50 -2.13
CA PRO A 81 -3.07 24.67 -2.90
C PRO A 81 -3.33 23.44 -3.78
N ASP A 82 -4.61 23.11 -3.97
CA ASP A 82 -5.01 22.09 -4.93
C ASP A 82 -4.74 22.62 -6.34
N CYS A 83 -3.69 22.12 -6.97
CA CYS A 83 -3.19 22.61 -8.25
C CYS A 83 -2.66 21.45 -9.10
N PRO A 84 -2.45 21.65 -10.41
CA PRO A 84 -1.88 20.63 -11.27
C PRO A 84 -0.60 20.03 -10.67
N ARG A 85 -0.46 18.71 -10.78
CA ARG A 85 0.66 17.96 -10.19
C ARG A 85 2.03 18.56 -10.52
N SER A 86 2.22 19.07 -11.73
CA SER A 86 3.46 19.73 -12.15
C SER A 86 3.82 20.92 -11.27
N ILE A 87 2.85 21.78 -10.98
CA ILE A 87 3.00 22.97 -10.13
C ILE A 87 3.20 22.55 -8.68
N ALA A 88 2.40 21.61 -8.19
CA ALA A 88 2.53 21.10 -6.82
C ALA A 88 3.93 20.51 -6.55
N VAL A 89 4.46 19.73 -7.50
CA VAL A 89 5.80 19.14 -7.39
C VAL A 89 6.89 20.21 -7.44
N ALA A 90 6.79 21.19 -8.34
CA ALA A 90 7.76 22.27 -8.45
C ALA A 90 7.81 23.11 -7.17
N ALA A 91 6.65 23.56 -6.69
CA ALA A 91 6.57 24.31 -5.43
C ALA A 91 7.03 23.47 -4.23
N PHE A 92 6.75 22.15 -4.19
CA PHE A 92 7.21 21.29 -3.09
C PHE A 92 8.73 21.22 -3.06
N ARG A 93 9.38 21.03 -4.23
CA ARG A 93 10.85 21.01 -4.34
C ARG A 93 11.45 22.33 -3.88
N LEU A 94 10.90 23.46 -4.32
CA LEU A 94 11.36 24.80 -3.93
C LEU A 94 11.19 25.04 -2.41
N THR A 95 10.01 24.74 -1.87
CA THR A 95 9.71 24.96 -0.43
C THR A 95 10.50 24.05 0.50
N THR A 96 10.94 22.90 0.02
CA THR A 96 11.71 21.93 0.81
C THR A 96 13.22 21.95 0.51
N GLY A 97 13.69 22.86 -0.36
CA GLY A 97 15.11 22.98 -0.74
C GLY A 97 15.66 21.78 -1.51
N HIS A 98 14.80 21.06 -2.23
CA HIS A 98 15.18 19.92 -3.09
C HIS A 98 15.24 20.33 -4.58
N ASP A 99 15.39 21.61 -4.89
CA ASP A 99 15.69 22.04 -6.25
C ASP A 99 17.18 21.84 -6.53
N CYS A 100 17.50 21.01 -7.52
CA CYS A 100 18.88 20.74 -7.91
C CYS A 100 19.62 21.97 -8.46
N LEU A 101 18.93 23.10 -8.62
CA LEU A 101 19.47 24.33 -9.16
C LEU A 101 20.56 24.91 -8.27
N TYR A 102 20.39 24.86 -6.95
CA TYR A 102 21.40 25.36 -6.00
C TYR A 102 22.75 24.63 -6.12
N ALA A 103 22.74 23.35 -6.50
CA ALA A 103 23.96 22.56 -6.69
C ALA A 103 24.77 22.94 -7.94
N HIS A 104 24.20 23.73 -8.85
CA HIS A 104 24.78 24.07 -10.15
C HIS A 104 25.01 25.59 -10.35
N LEU A 105 24.75 26.40 -9.33
CA LEU A 105 24.95 27.86 -9.35
C LEU A 105 26.25 28.30 -8.66
N CYS A 106 27.13 27.36 -8.30
CA CYS A 106 28.47 27.60 -7.75
C CYS A 106 29.54 27.50 -8.84
#